data_AF-A0AAW8KHF5-F1
#
_entry.id   AF-A0AAW8KHF5-F1
#
_cell.length_a   1.000
_cell.length_b   1.000
_cell.length_c   1.000
_cell.angle_alpha   90.00
_cell.angle_beta   90.00
_cell.angle_gamma   90.00
#
_symmetry.space_group_name_H-M   'P 1'
#
loop_
_entity.id
_entity.type
_entity.pdbx_description
1 polymer ?
#
loop_
_entity_poly.entity_id
_entity_poly.type
_entity_poly.pdbx_seq_one_letter_code
_entity_poly.pdbx_strand_id
1 'polypeptide(L)' 'LNHTRLEHAKTLLKGYDLKVKEVAHACGFVDSNYFCRLFRKNTERSPSEYRRQYHSQLTEKPTTPE' A
#
# COMPACT_ATOMS: atom_id res chain seq x y z
N LEU A 1 -12.06 4.37 -13.44
CA LEU A 1 -10.67 4.91 -13.43
C LEU A 1 -9.98 4.75 -12.08
N ASN A 2 -10.55 5.22 -10.97
CA ASN A 2 -9.87 5.16 -9.65
C ASN A 2 -9.69 3.73 -9.10
N HIS A 3 -10.59 2.80 -9.43
CA HIS A 3 -10.51 1.41 -8.97
C HIS A 3 -9.27 0.68 -9.51
N THR A 4 -8.98 0.77 -10.81
CA THR A 4 -7.80 0.13 -11.42
C THR A 4 -6.48 0.62 -10.82
N ARG A 5 -6.39 1.92 -10.53
CA ARG A 5 -5.20 2.53 -9.89
C ARG A 5 -5.05 2.03 -8.45
N LEU A 6 -6.17 1.85 -7.74
CA LEU A 6 -6.20 1.31 -6.38
C LEU A 6 -5.85 -0.18 -6.34
N GLU A 7 -6.31 -0.98 -7.29
CA GLU A 7 -5.91 -2.38 -7.42
C GLU A 7 -4.39 -2.49 -7.67
N HIS A 8 -3.85 -1.63 -8.55
CA HIS A 8 -2.41 -1.58 -8.78
C HIS A 8 -1.65 -1.17 -7.51
N ALA A 9 -2.16 -0.19 -6.76
CA ALA A 9 -1.61 0.22 -5.47
C ALA A 9 -1.61 -0.92 -4.43
N LYS A 10 -2.69 -1.71 -4.37
CA LYS A 10 -2.78 -2.89 -3.48
C LYS A 10 -1.73 -3.92 -3.84
N THR A 11 -1.52 -4.20 -5.12
CA THR A 11 -0.48 -5.13 -5.58
C THR A 11 0.91 -4.63 -5.22
N LEU A 12 1.19 -3.34 -5.40
CA LEU A 12 2.47 -2.73 -5.01
C LEU A 12 2.71 -2.79 -3.50
N LEU A 13 1.68 -2.53 -2.69
CA LEU A 13 1.75 -2.62 -1.22
C LEU A 13 1.92 -4.05 -0.70
N LYS A 14 1.56 -5.06 -1.49
CA LYS A 14 1.74 -6.49 -1.16
C LYS A 14 3.12 -7.03 -1.55
N GLY A 15 3.65 -6.57 -2.68
CA GLY A 15 4.84 -7.16 -3.31
C GLY A 15 6.18 -6.51 -2.96
N TYR A 16 6.20 -5.24 -2.55
CA TYR A 16 7.44 -4.49 -2.36
C TYR A 16 7.44 -3.68 -1.07
N ASP A 17 8.61 -3.51 -0.43
CA ASP A 17 8.82 -2.55 0.68
C ASP A 17 8.86 -1.09 0.18
N LEU A 18 8.03 -0.77 -0.82
CA LEU A 18 7.90 0.59 -1.31
C LEU A 18 7.15 1.43 -0.29
N LYS A 19 7.65 2.66 -0.10
CA LYS A 19 6.98 3.65 0.75
C LYS A 19 5.65 4.04 0.10
N VAL A 20 4.67 4.40 0.92
CA VAL A 20 3.34 4.88 0.47
C VAL A 20 3.44 6.02 -0.55
N LYS A 21 4.46 6.88 -0.41
CA LYS A 21 4.76 7.97 -1.35
C LYS A 21 5.12 7.45 -2.76
N GLU A 22 5.94 6.40 -2.84
CA GLU A 22 6.34 5.76 -4.10
C GLU A 22 5.15 5.05 -4.75
N VAL A 23 4.35 4.34 -3.95
CA VAL A 23 3.12 3.70 -4.44
C VAL A 23 2.14 4.73 -5.00
N ALA A 24 1.95 5.86 -4.29
CA ALA A 24 1.14 6.95 -4.77
C ALA A 24 1.65 7.46 -6.13
N HIS A 25 2.95 7.73 -6.24
CA HIS A 25 3.58 8.21 -7.47
C HIS A 25 3.46 7.20 -8.63
N ALA A 26 3.70 5.90 -8.37
CA ALA A 26 3.59 4.81 -9.34
C ALA A 26 2.15 4.61 -9.84
N CYS A 27 1.16 4.88 -8.98
CA CYS A 27 -0.25 4.89 -9.38
C CYS A 27 -0.66 6.21 -10.07
N GLY A 28 0.25 7.17 -10.21
CA GLY A 28 0.07 8.50 -10.82
C GLY A 28 -0.66 9.50 -9.92
N PHE A 29 -0.60 9.31 -8.61
CA PHE A 29 -1.01 10.30 -7.61
C PHE A 29 0.21 11.14 -7.23
N VAL A 30 0.13 12.44 -7.50
CA VAL A 30 1.14 13.41 -7.07
C VAL A 30 1.07 13.59 -5.55
N ASP A 31 -0.16 13.67 -5.02
CA ASP A 31 -0.41 13.88 -3.60
C ASP A 31 -0.59 12.57 -2.82
N SER A 32 0.39 12.25 -1.98
CA SER A 32 0.33 11.12 -1.06
C SER A 32 -0.83 11.25 -0.04
N ASN A 33 -1.15 12.48 0.39
CA ASN A 33 -2.28 12.73 1.28
C ASN A 33 -3.63 12.42 0.61
N TYR A 34 -3.79 12.82 -0.66
CA TYR A 34 -4.98 12.52 -1.45
C TYR A 34 -5.09 11.01 -1.69
N PHE A 35 -3.99 10.37 -2.06
CA PHE A 35 -3.91 8.92 -2.18
C PHE A 35 -4.30 8.21 -0.88
N CYS A 36 -3.76 8.60 0.27
CA CYS A 36 -4.11 8.00 1.56
C CYS A 36 -5.61 8.10 1.86
N ARG A 37 -6.24 9.26 1.62
CA ARG A 37 -7.69 9.43 1.82
C ARG A 37 -8.50 8.54 0.89
N LEU A 38 -8.13 8.51 -0.39
CA LEU A 38 -8.81 7.70 -1.40
C LEU A 38 -8.64 6.20 -1.14
N PHE A 39 -7.41 5.78 -0.80
CA PHE A 39 -7.07 4.42 -0.45
C PHE A 39 -7.86 3.99 0.78
N ARG A 40 -7.78 4.75 1.89
CA ARG A 40 -8.55 4.46 3.10
C ARG A 40 -10.06 4.41 2.85
N LYS A 41 -10.62 5.24 1.97
CA LYS A 41 -12.04 5.16 1.62
C LYS A 41 -12.42 3.86 0.91
N ASN A 42 -11.48 3.23 0.20
CA ASN A 42 -11.72 2.03 -0.60
C ASN A 42 -11.31 0.73 0.12
N THR A 43 -10.22 0.75 0.89
CA THR A 43 -9.73 -0.39 1.69
C THR A 43 -10.10 -0.32 3.16
N GLU A 44 -10.79 0.75 3.60
CA GLU A 44 -11.09 1.08 5.00
C GLU A 44 -9.87 1.28 5.91
N ARG A 45 -8.67 1.03 5.38
CA ARG A 45 -7.38 1.06 6.06
C ARG A 45 -6.42 1.97 5.32
N SER A 46 -5.56 2.65 6.08
CA SER A 46 -4.49 3.47 5.52
C SER A 46 -3.48 2.58 4.77
N PRO A 47 -2.83 3.06 3.69
CA PRO A 47 -1.86 2.25 2.95
C PRO A 47 -0.67 1.79 3.82
N SER A 48 -0.23 2.63 4.77
CA SER A 48 0.79 2.25 5.76
C SER A 48 0.34 1.12 6.69
N GLU A 49 -0.94 1.14 7.08
CA GLU A 49 -1.55 0.14 7.96
C GLU A 49 -1.81 -1.16 7.21
N TYR A 50 -2.27 -1.07 5.96
CA TYR A 50 -2.39 -2.19 5.04
C TYR A 50 -1.02 -2.87 4.86
N ARG A 51 0.05 -2.11 4.59
CA ARG A 51 1.42 -2.64 4.53
C ARG A 51 1.81 -3.36 5.81
N ARG A 52 1.64 -2.69 6.96
CA ARG A 52 2.00 -3.25 8.27
C ARG A 52 1.22 -4.52 8.57
N GLN A 53 -0.05 -4.57 8.23
CA GLN A 53 -0.90 -5.72 8.50
C GLN A 53 -0.58 -6.90 7.58
N TYR A 54 -0.28 -6.65 6.30
CA TYR A 54 0.21 -7.68 5.39
C TYR A 54 1.58 -8.22 5.82
N HIS A 55 2.49 -7.33 6.23
CA HIS A 55 3.79 -7.73 6.75
C HIS A 55 3.67 -8.49 8.08
N SER A 56 2.78 -8.08 8.98
CA SER A 56 2.47 -8.77 10.24
C SER A 56 1.66 -10.06 10.07
N GLN A 57 0.90 -10.24 8.99
CA GLN A 57 0.20 -11.50 8.68
C GLN A 57 1.10 -12.49 7.94
N LEU A 58 2.21 -12.03 7.36
CA LEU A 58 3.27 -12.90 6.83
C LEU A 58 4.28 -13.34 7.91
N THR A 59 4.25 -12.77 9.12
CA THR A 59 5.19 -13.14 10.20
C THR A 59 4.84 -14.42 10.96
N GLU A 60 3.96 -15.28 10.43
CA GLU A 60 3.97 -16.71 10.78
C GLU A 60 4.97 -17.54 9.93
N LYS A 61 5.88 -16.88 9.20
CA LYS A 61 7.14 -17.50 8.74
C LYS A 61 8.35 -16.64 9.15
N PRO A 62 9.33 -17.20 9.89
CA PRO A 62 10.56 -16.50 10.24
C PRO A 62 11.50 -16.51 9.03
N THR A 63 12.02 -15.36 8.59
CA THR A 63 13.18 -15.14 7.68
C THR A 63 13.09 -13.70 7.16
N THR A 64 14.05 -12.77 7.28
CA THR A 64 15.41 -12.73 7.82
C THR A 64 15.73 -11.23 7.99
N PRO A 65 16.43 -10.80 9.05
CA PRO A 65 17.02 -9.46 9.14
C PRO A 65 18.30 -9.40 8.28
N GLU A 66 18.44 -8.36 7.44
CA GLU A 66 19.72 -7.92 6.87
C GLU A 66 20.08 -6.56 7.47
#